data_AF-A0A5D0CPT9-F1
#
_entry.id   AF-A0A5D0CPT9-F1
#
_cell.length_a   1.000
_cell.length_b   1.000
_cell.length_c   1.000
_cell.angle_alpha   90.00
_cell.angle_beta   90.00
_cell.angle_gamma   90.00
#
_symmetry.space_group_name_H-M   'P 1'
#
loop_
_entity.id
_entity.type
_entity.pdbx_description
1 polymer ?
#
loop_
_entity_poly.entity_id
_entity_poly.type
_entity_poly.pdbx_seq_one_letter_code
_entity_poly.pdbx_strand_id
1 'polypeptide(L)'
;MVDTIRLDISKSQAILLYLPCEKKDIVPTTDVFLKYWRGGNVEYDLFVNDFINEAVKQLYNLLTRAMNNELQLNKEFVDKGVGYYHNIYLHELFTTDNRDIYDPAEKIIVWSTPTEVGIETYIYNIDGEIYLEISPFYKWDSDYPDDEDEYQTFEEYINQHQMIDLIHIRRDVAVQWQKILHELIEIAHSNERYWIEKNK
;
A
#
# COMPACT_ATOMS: atom_id res chain seq x y z
N MET A 1 20.85 -11.14 -8.62
CA MET A 1 20.40 -10.23 -9.70
C MET A 1 19.09 -9.66 -9.18
N VAL A 2 18.97 -8.33 -9.09
CA VAL A 2 17.72 -7.69 -8.65
C VAL A 2 16.88 -7.46 -9.89
N ASP A 3 15.70 -8.07 -9.94
CA ASP A 3 14.72 -7.82 -11.00
C ASP A 3 13.72 -6.75 -10.52
N THR A 4 13.11 -6.01 -11.43
CA THR A 4 12.17 -4.94 -11.08
C THR A 4 10.95 -4.98 -11.97
N ILE A 5 9.79 -5.20 -11.36
CA ILE A 5 8.51 -5.19 -12.04
C ILE A 5 7.90 -3.81 -11.89
N ARG A 6 7.50 -3.24 -13.02
CA ARG A 6 6.89 -1.91 -13.08
C ARG A 6 5.39 -2.03 -13.27
N LEU A 7 4.66 -1.45 -12.32
CA LEU A 7 3.25 -1.16 -12.45
C LEU A 7 3.13 0.31 -12.88
N ASP A 8 3.26 0.56 -14.18
CA ASP A 8 3.27 1.93 -14.70
C ASP A 8 1.87 2.56 -14.60
N ILE A 9 1.81 3.80 -14.11
CA ILE A 9 0.60 4.63 -14.00
C ILE A 9 0.56 5.60 -15.18
N SER A 10 1.69 6.24 -15.43
CA SER A 10 1.92 7.22 -16.48
C SER A 10 3.39 7.21 -16.89
N LYS A 11 3.80 8.11 -17.81
CA LYS A 11 5.22 8.24 -18.19
C LYS A 11 6.13 8.67 -17.03
N SER A 12 5.55 9.24 -15.97
CA SER A 12 6.29 9.83 -14.85
C SER A 12 5.92 9.23 -13.49
N GLN A 13 5.07 8.21 -13.46
CA GLN A 13 4.59 7.59 -12.23
C GLN A 13 4.49 6.06 -12.40
N ALA A 14 4.98 5.31 -11.41
CA ALA A 14 4.87 3.87 -11.38
C ALA A 14 4.98 3.36 -9.93
N ILE A 15 4.42 2.18 -9.65
CA ILE A 15 4.79 1.39 -8.48
C ILE A 15 5.85 0.38 -8.93
N LEU A 16 6.98 0.35 -8.23
CA LEU A 16 8.13 -0.48 -8.52
C LEU A 16 8.19 -1.61 -7.50
N LEU A 17 8.10 -2.85 -7.97
CA LEU A 17 8.27 -4.07 -7.18
C LEU A 17 9.68 -4.60 -7.40
N TYR A 18 10.51 -4.51 -6.37
CA TYR A 18 11.89 -5.01 -6.40
C TYR A 18 11.93 -6.46 -5.92
N LEU A 19 12.48 -7.32 -6.76
CA LEU A 19 12.65 -8.74 -6.49
C LEU A 19 14.12 -9.04 -6.17
N PRO A 20 14.43 -9.84 -5.13
CA PRO A 20 15.79 -10.25 -4.81
C PRO A 20 16.33 -11.33 -5.77
N CYS A 21 15.47 -11.89 -6.61
CA CYS A 21 15.75 -12.93 -7.59
C CYS A 21 15.11 -12.62 -8.95
N GLU A 22 15.36 -13.46 -9.95
CA GLU A 22 14.66 -13.35 -11.24
C GLU A 22 13.17 -13.68 -11.07
N LYS A 23 12.29 -13.01 -11.83
CA LYS A 23 10.84 -13.24 -11.80
C LYS A 23 10.44 -14.72 -11.84
N LYS A 24 11.14 -15.55 -12.61
CA LYS A 24 10.81 -16.98 -12.77
C LYS A 24 11.07 -17.82 -11.52
N ASP A 25 11.87 -17.32 -10.57
CA ASP A 25 12.34 -18.04 -9.40
C ASP A 25 11.62 -17.62 -8.11
N ILE A 26 10.64 -16.72 -8.19
CA ILE A 26 9.86 -16.26 -7.03
C ILE A 26 9.04 -17.42 -6.43
N VAL A 27 8.92 -17.41 -5.11
CA VAL A 27 8.02 -18.28 -4.33
C VAL A 27 7.15 -17.38 -3.43
N PRO A 28 6.08 -17.89 -2.81
CA PRO A 28 5.15 -17.04 -2.04
C PRO A 28 5.82 -16.27 -0.90
N THR A 29 6.88 -16.83 -0.32
CA THR A 29 7.68 -16.24 0.76
C THR A 29 8.92 -15.50 0.27
N THR A 30 9.00 -15.14 -1.01
CA THR A 30 10.08 -14.27 -1.50
C THR A 30 9.88 -12.87 -0.93
N ASP A 31 10.86 -12.38 -0.15
CA ASP A 31 10.84 -11.02 0.39
C ASP A 31 10.96 -9.98 -0.72
N VAL A 32 10.13 -8.94 -0.67
CA VAL A 32 10.09 -7.89 -1.70
C VAL A 32 9.99 -6.50 -1.09
N PHE A 33 10.25 -5.51 -1.93
CA PHE A 33 10.05 -4.09 -1.62
C PHE A 33 9.15 -3.48 -2.69
N LEU A 34 8.18 -2.66 -2.27
CA LEU A 34 7.40 -1.81 -3.16
C LEU A 34 7.75 -0.36 -2.93
N LYS A 35 7.99 0.38 -4.02
CA LYS A 35 8.22 1.81 -3.98
C LYS A 35 7.31 2.56 -4.96
N TYR A 36 6.84 3.72 -4.57
CA TYR A 36 6.19 4.66 -5.49
C TYR A 36 7.24 5.55 -6.14
N TRP A 37 7.39 5.45 -7.46
CA TRP A 37 8.27 6.30 -8.24
C TRP A 37 7.51 7.45 -8.88
N ARG A 38 7.97 8.70 -8.66
CA ARG A 38 7.43 9.92 -9.26
C ARG A 38 8.56 10.81 -9.79
N GLY A 39 8.48 11.18 -11.07
CA GLY A 39 9.32 12.25 -11.65
C GLY A 39 10.82 11.96 -11.68
N GLY A 40 11.23 10.71 -11.88
CA GLY A 40 12.63 10.34 -12.11
C GLY A 40 13.42 9.99 -10.84
N ASN A 41 13.25 10.75 -9.75
CA ASN A 41 14.11 10.64 -8.57
C ASN A 41 13.38 10.51 -7.23
N VAL A 42 12.05 10.66 -7.19
CA VAL A 42 11.30 10.56 -5.93
C VAL A 42 10.79 9.14 -5.79
N GLU A 43 11.24 8.46 -4.73
CA GLU A 43 10.77 7.14 -4.34
C GLU A 43 10.27 7.17 -2.90
N TYR A 44 9.06 6.67 -2.68
CA TYR A 44 8.52 6.42 -1.34
C TYR A 44 8.38 4.92 -1.13
N ASP A 45 8.88 4.40 -0.01
CA ASP A 45 8.65 3.01 0.35
C ASP A 45 7.17 2.82 0.70
N LEU A 46 6.51 1.85 0.07
CA LEU A 46 5.09 1.51 0.29
C LEU A 46 4.94 0.19 1.04
N PHE A 47 5.91 -0.72 0.88
CA PHE A 47 5.92 -2.04 1.50
C PHE A 47 7.37 -2.49 1.62
N VAL A 48 7.78 -2.93 2.81
CA VAL A 48 9.20 -3.13 3.14
C VAL A 48 9.42 -4.52 3.72
N ASN A 49 10.30 -5.29 3.07
CA ASN A 49 10.87 -6.53 3.58
C ASN A 49 9.84 -7.56 4.08
N ASP A 50 8.84 -7.84 3.26
CA ASP A 50 7.81 -8.83 3.56
C ASP A 50 7.43 -9.59 2.27
N PHE A 51 6.61 -10.62 2.40
CA PHE A 51 6.41 -11.63 1.38
C PHE A 51 5.65 -11.10 0.17
N ILE A 52 6.15 -11.43 -1.02
CA ILE A 52 5.52 -11.11 -2.31
C ILE A 52 4.06 -11.53 -2.35
N ASN A 53 3.71 -12.63 -1.70
CA ASN A 53 2.35 -13.11 -1.64
C ASN A 53 1.40 -12.11 -0.99
N GLU A 54 1.81 -11.47 0.10
CA GLU A 54 1.01 -10.47 0.81
C GLU A 54 0.92 -9.19 -0.03
N ALA A 55 2.07 -8.70 -0.51
CA ALA A 55 2.15 -7.50 -1.34
C ALA A 55 1.27 -7.58 -2.60
N VAL A 56 1.37 -8.68 -3.34
CA VAL A 56 0.73 -8.84 -4.66
C VAL A 56 -0.73 -9.26 -4.54
N LYS A 57 -1.08 -10.19 -3.64
CA LYS A 57 -2.49 -10.62 -3.49
C LYS A 57 -3.37 -9.51 -2.96
N GLN A 58 -2.88 -8.74 -1.98
CA GLN A 58 -3.66 -7.66 -1.39
C GLN A 58 -4.02 -6.61 -2.46
N LEU A 59 -3.02 -6.16 -3.23
CA LEU A 59 -3.27 -5.25 -4.35
C LEU A 59 -4.18 -5.87 -5.42
N TYR A 60 -3.95 -7.13 -5.81
CA TYR A 60 -4.78 -7.81 -6.81
C TYR A 60 -6.26 -7.84 -6.40
N ASN A 61 -6.53 -8.22 -5.14
CA ASN A 61 -7.88 -8.33 -4.61
C ASN A 61 -8.57 -6.97 -4.54
N LEU A 62 -7.92 -5.97 -3.97
CA LEU A 62 -8.51 -4.65 -3.82
C LEU A 62 -8.65 -3.92 -5.17
N LEU A 63 -7.68 -4.06 -6.08
CA LEU A 63 -7.80 -3.53 -7.45
C LEU A 63 -8.98 -4.16 -8.20
N THR A 64 -9.19 -5.48 -8.02
CA THR A 64 -10.35 -6.18 -8.62
C THR A 64 -11.67 -5.63 -8.08
N ARG A 65 -11.77 -5.43 -6.77
CA ARG A 65 -12.94 -4.81 -6.12
C ARG A 65 -13.16 -3.37 -6.59
N ALA A 66 -12.09 -2.57 -6.70
CA ALA A 66 -12.15 -1.20 -7.20
C ALA A 66 -12.62 -1.14 -8.67
N MET A 67 -12.16 -2.06 -9.53
CA MET A 67 -12.62 -2.15 -10.92
C MET A 67 -14.11 -2.50 -11.05
N ASN A 68 -14.66 -3.19 -10.06
CA ASN A 68 -16.09 -3.49 -9.94
C ASN A 68 -16.88 -2.39 -9.21
N ASN A 69 -16.24 -1.30 -8.84
CA ASN A 69 -16.83 -0.19 -8.06
C ASN A 69 -17.36 -0.62 -6.68
N GLU A 70 -16.71 -1.60 -6.05
CA GLU A 70 -17.09 -2.15 -4.74
C GLU A 70 -16.43 -1.40 -3.57
N LEU A 71 -15.54 -0.44 -3.85
CA LEU A 71 -14.77 0.32 -2.87
C LEU A 71 -15.13 1.82 -2.88
N GLN A 72 -16.40 2.14 -3.10
CA GLN A 72 -16.87 3.53 -3.15
C GLN A 72 -16.62 4.25 -1.82
N LEU A 73 -15.78 5.27 -1.88
CA LEU A 73 -15.45 6.10 -0.73
C LEU A 73 -16.64 6.99 -0.35
N ASN A 74 -16.87 7.18 0.95
CA ASN A 74 -17.82 8.15 1.43
C ASN A 74 -17.32 9.57 1.11
N LYS A 75 -18.22 10.46 0.69
CA LYS A 75 -17.90 11.84 0.31
C LYS A 75 -17.22 12.61 1.44
N GLU A 76 -17.52 12.25 2.69
CA GLU A 76 -16.91 12.89 3.86
C GLU A 76 -15.38 12.70 3.92
N PHE A 77 -14.83 11.64 3.30
CA PHE A 77 -13.40 11.36 3.32
C PHE A 77 -12.63 11.96 2.13
N VAL A 78 -13.32 12.46 1.12
CA VAL A 78 -12.70 12.90 -0.14
C VAL A 78 -11.83 14.14 0.06
N ASP A 79 -12.29 15.11 0.86
CA ASP A 79 -11.63 16.42 0.96
C ASP A 79 -10.26 16.37 1.64
N LYS A 80 -10.09 15.47 2.62
CA LYS A 80 -8.85 15.31 3.39
C LYS A 80 -8.08 14.02 3.06
N GLY A 81 -8.68 13.10 2.32
CA GLY A 81 -8.14 11.76 2.08
C GLY A 81 -8.39 10.82 3.25
N VAL A 82 -8.39 9.52 2.97
CA VAL A 82 -8.62 8.46 3.97
C VAL A 82 -7.51 8.46 5.03
N GLY A 83 -6.26 8.70 4.63
CA GLY A 83 -5.12 8.70 5.54
C GLY A 83 -5.29 9.70 6.68
N TYR A 84 -5.86 10.88 6.42
CA TYR A 84 -6.16 11.85 7.47
C TYR A 84 -7.12 11.27 8.53
N TYR A 85 -8.23 10.65 8.09
CA TYR A 85 -9.21 10.08 9.01
C TYR A 85 -8.72 8.80 9.68
N HIS A 86 -7.91 8.01 8.98
CA HIS A 86 -7.30 6.80 9.53
C HIS A 86 -6.31 7.14 10.65
N ASN A 87 -5.56 8.23 10.52
CA ASN A 87 -4.73 8.75 11.61
C ASN A 87 -5.54 9.12 12.87
N ILE A 88 -6.71 9.76 12.69
CA ILE A 88 -7.61 10.08 13.83
C ILE A 88 -8.14 8.80 14.48
N TYR A 89 -8.56 7.83 13.66
CA TYR A 89 -9.01 6.52 14.13
C TYR A 89 -7.92 5.80 14.92
N LEU A 90 -6.71 5.68 14.37
CA LEU A 90 -5.59 4.99 15.01
C LEU A 90 -5.24 5.67 16.33
N HIS A 91 -5.14 6.99 16.35
CA HIS A 91 -4.83 7.73 17.57
C HIS A 91 -5.89 7.51 18.67
N GLU A 92 -7.18 7.54 18.33
CA GLU A 92 -8.25 7.22 19.27
C GLU A 92 -8.16 5.78 19.77
N LEU A 93 -7.88 4.82 18.87
CA LEU A 93 -7.69 3.41 19.23
C LEU A 93 -6.52 3.24 20.21
N PHE A 94 -5.36 3.86 19.95
CA PHE A 94 -4.17 3.75 20.81
C PHE A 94 -4.35 4.43 22.16
N THR A 95 -5.02 5.58 22.21
CA THR A 95 -5.18 6.37 23.45
C THR A 95 -6.33 5.90 24.34
N THR A 96 -7.35 5.25 23.76
CA THR A 96 -8.57 4.86 24.50
C THR A 96 -8.85 3.35 24.52
N ASP A 97 -8.21 2.56 23.67
CA ASP A 97 -8.52 1.12 23.42
C ASP A 97 -10.01 0.90 23.05
N ASN A 98 -10.67 1.93 22.52
CA ASN A 98 -12.05 1.84 22.08
C ASN A 98 -12.12 1.16 20.71
N ARG A 99 -12.55 -0.10 20.68
CA ARG A 99 -12.68 -0.90 19.45
C ARG A 99 -14.02 -0.74 18.74
N ASP A 100 -14.95 0.01 19.32
CA ASP A 100 -16.28 0.24 18.74
C ASP A 100 -16.31 1.45 17.78
N ILE A 101 -15.17 2.12 17.60
CA ILE A 101 -15.03 3.22 16.64
C ILE A 101 -14.90 2.68 15.22
N TYR A 102 -15.41 3.45 14.26
CA TYR A 102 -15.39 3.08 12.85
C TYR A 102 -13.99 3.28 12.26
N ASP A 103 -13.43 2.23 11.66
CA ASP A 103 -12.19 2.28 10.88
C ASP A 103 -12.51 2.70 9.42
N PRO A 104 -12.06 3.90 8.97
CA PRO A 104 -12.29 4.36 7.61
C PRO A 104 -11.48 3.59 6.55
N ALA A 105 -10.42 2.88 6.95
CA ALA A 105 -9.49 2.21 6.06
C ALA A 105 -9.66 0.68 5.98
N GLU A 106 -10.46 0.07 6.88
CA GLU A 106 -10.64 -1.39 7.06
C GLU A 106 -10.69 -2.20 5.75
N LYS A 107 -11.39 -1.65 4.75
CA LYS A 107 -11.70 -2.36 3.49
C LYS A 107 -10.85 -1.95 2.29
N ILE A 108 -10.00 -0.95 2.46
CA ILE A 108 -9.33 -0.22 1.37
C ILE A 108 -7.83 -0.07 1.57
N ILE A 109 -7.29 -0.42 2.75
CA ILE A 109 -5.85 -0.42 3.01
C ILE A 109 -5.12 -1.50 2.19
N VAL A 110 -4.13 -1.06 1.41
CA VAL A 110 -3.34 -1.92 0.53
C VAL A 110 -2.05 -2.34 1.21
N TRP A 111 -1.27 -1.36 1.69
CA TRP A 111 0.01 -1.60 2.32
C TRP A 111 0.24 -0.57 3.41
N SER A 112 0.98 -0.99 4.44
CA SER A 112 1.52 -0.12 5.47
C SER A 112 3.00 -0.43 5.61
N THR A 113 3.80 0.60 5.87
CA THR A 113 5.21 0.45 6.20
C THR A 113 5.40 0.39 7.71
N PRO A 114 6.56 -0.08 8.18
CA PRO A 114 6.99 0.13 9.55
C PRO A 114 6.95 1.61 9.96
N THR A 115 6.88 1.83 11.28
CA THR A 115 6.72 3.13 11.92
C THR A 115 7.84 4.12 11.60
N GLU A 116 9.06 3.64 11.41
CA GLU A 116 10.22 4.45 11.02
C GLU A 116 10.11 5.04 9.60
N VAL A 117 9.31 4.42 8.72
CA VAL A 117 8.99 4.93 7.39
C VAL A 117 7.70 5.75 7.41
N GLY A 118 6.67 5.27 8.12
CA GLY A 118 5.47 6.06 8.41
C GLY A 118 4.54 6.30 7.21
N ILE A 119 4.37 5.36 6.28
CA ILE A 119 3.52 5.49 5.08
C ILE A 119 2.46 4.39 5.01
N GLU A 120 1.26 4.77 4.61
CA GLU A 120 0.18 3.85 4.25
C GLU A 120 -0.34 4.15 2.84
N THR A 121 -0.85 3.09 2.20
CA THR A 121 -1.42 3.15 0.87
C THR A 121 -2.85 2.62 0.88
N TYR A 122 -3.78 3.34 0.27
CA TYR A 122 -5.18 2.96 0.16
C TYR A 122 -5.63 2.92 -1.30
N ILE A 123 -6.60 2.06 -1.62
CA ILE A 123 -7.23 2.03 -2.94
C ILE A 123 -8.75 2.03 -2.82
N TYR A 124 -9.39 2.95 -3.52
CA TYR A 124 -10.84 3.17 -3.41
C TYR A 124 -11.42 3.78 -4.68
N ASN A 125 -12.75 3.92 -4.72
CA ASN A 125 -13.46 4.59 -5.79
C ASN A 125 -13.97 5.97 -5.38
N ILE A 126 -13.81 6.97 -6.25
CA ILE A 126 -14.51 8.26 -6.16
C ILE A 126 -15.30 8.42 -7.46
N ASP A 127 -16.62 8.59 -7.35
CA ASP A 127 -17.52 8.78 -8.49
C ASP A 127 -17.33 7.74 -9.62
N GLY A 128 -17.08 6.46 -9.26
CA GLY A 128 -16.88 5.37 -10.21
C GLY A 128 -15.45 5.21 -10.77
N GLU A 129 -14.55 6.14 -10.45
CA GLU A 129 -13.15 6.12 -10.87
C GLU A 129 -12.25 5.52 -9.78
N ILE A 130 -11.12 4.92 -10.15
CA ILE A 130 -10.21 4.24 -9.21
C ILE A 130 -9.10 5.20 -8.80
N TYR A 131 -8.87 5.31 -7.49
CA TYR A 131 -7.79 6.10 -6.92
C TYR A 131 -6.94 5.27 -5.98
N LEU A 132 -5.64 5.55 -6.00
CA LEU A 132 -4.68 5.07 -5.01
C LEU A 132 -4.11 6.27 -4.25
N GLU A 133 -4.35 6.30 -2.95
CA GLU A 133 -3.87 7.34 -2.05
C GLU A 133 -2.62 6.84 -1.34
N ILE A 134 -1.61 7.70 -1.24
CA ILE A 134 -0.41 7.47 -0.44
C ILE A 134 -0.38 8.58 0.60
N SER A 135 -0.37 8.21 1.87
CA SER A 135 -0.44 9.16 2.98
C SER A 135 0.51 8.77 4.10
N PRO A 136 1.10 9.75 4.80
CA PRO A 136 1.88 9.44 5.99
C PRO A 136 0.93 9.00 7.12
N PHE A 137 1.45 8.23 8.08
CA PHE A 137 0.77 7.97 9.35
C PHE A 137 1.59 8.47 10.54
N TYR A 138 0.90 8.77 11.63
CA TYR A 138 1.46 9.30 12.86
C TYR A 138 2.18 8.19 13.62
N LYS A 139 3.50 8.31 13.70
CA LYS A 139 4.36 7.25 14.23
C LYS A 139 4.38 7.15 15.76
N TRP A 140 4.17 8.28 16.45
CA TRP A 140 4.40 8.38 17.90
C TRP A 140 3.33 7.74 18.78
N ASP A 141 2.25 7.19 18.20
CA ASP A 141 1.31 6.34 18.95
C ASP A 141 1.91 4.96 19.29
N SER A 142 2.92 4.54 18.53
CA SER A 142 3.52 3.19 18.62
C SER A 142 5.03 3.19 18.81
N ASP A 143 5.64 4.38 18.89
CA ASP A 143 7.09 4.55 18.91
C ASP A 143 7.49 5.73 19.81
N TYR A 144 8.76 5.74 20.23
CA TYR A 144 9.33 6.78 21.07
C TYR A 144 10.44 7.51 20.33
N PRO A 145 10.52 8.84 20.43
CA PRO A 145 11.59 9.60 19.82
C PRO A 145 12.94 9.21 20.43
N ASP A 146 13.94 8.95 19.59
CA ASP A 146 15.33 8.82 20.02
C ASP A 146 15.90 10.17 20.52
N ASP A 147 15.36 11.27 19.98
CA ASP A 147 15.64 12.66 20.37
C ASP A 147 14.32 13.42 20.58
N GLU A 148 14.13 14.02 21.76
CA GLU A 148 12.90 14.76 22.12
C GLU A 148 12.56 15.87 21.11
N ASP A 149 13.56 16.42 20.40
CA ASP A 149 13.36 17.42 19.36
C ASP A 149 12.66 16.87 18.10
N GLU A 150 12.62 15.55 17.91
CA GLU A 150 11.87 14.90 16.82
C GLU A 150 10.39 14.70 17.15
N TYR A 151 10.03 14.77 18.43
CA TYR A 151 8.66 14.55 18.88
C TYR A 151 7.72 15.62 18.35
N GLN A 152 6.57 15.19 17.86
CA GLN A 152 5.47 16.06 17.47
C GLN A 152 4.20 15.53 18.11
N THR A 153 3.36 16.40 18.68
CA THR A 153 2.05 15.97 19.21
C THR A 153 1.12 15.54 18.08
N PHE A 154 0.12 14.71 18.39
CA PHE A 154 -0.88 14.30 17.40
C PHE A 154 -1.63 15.51 16.84
N GLU A 155 -1.98 16.48 17.68
CA GLU A 155 -2.65 17.72 17.27
C GLU A 155 -1.81 18.54 16.30
N GLU A 156 -0.50 18.67 16.53
CA GLU A 156 0.40 19.36 15.60
C GLU A 156 0.50 18.62 14.26
N TYR A 157 0.65 17.29 14.32
CA TYR A 157 0.74 16.44 13.15
C TYR A 157 -0.52 16.53 12.28
N ILE A 158 -1.70 16.28 12.88
CA ILE A 158 -2.95 16.18 12.12
C ILE A 158 -3.36 17.51 11.50
N ASN A 159 -3.04 18.64 12.17
CA ASN A 159 -3.28 19.97 11.63
C ASN A 159 -2.41 20.31 10.41
N GLN A 160 -1.26 19.65 10.27
CA GLN A 160 -0.31 19.83 9.17
C GLN A 160 -0.38 18.69 8.13
N HIS A 161 -1.18 17.65 8.41
CA HIS A 161 -1.26 16.45 7.59
C HIS A 161 -1.63 16.77 6.15
N GLN A 162 -0.85 16.22 5.23
CA GLN A 162 -1.10 16.24 3.80
C GLN A 162 -0.80 14.85 3.22
N MET A 163 -1.72 14.35 2.39
CA MET A 163 -1.45 13.19 1.57
C MET A 163 -0.22 13.43 0.69
N ILE A 164 0.58 12.39 0.47
CA ILE A 164 1.76 12.44 -0.40
C ILE A 164 1.32 12.50 -1.87
N ASP A 165 0.34 11.67 -2.24
CA ASP A 165 -0.22 11.67 -3.58
C ASP A 165 -1.63 11.06 -3.63
N LEU A 166 -2.41 11.50 -4.61
CA LEU A 166 -3.69 10.90 -4.97
C LEU A 166 -3.68 10.56 -6.45
N ILE A 167 -3.56 9.27 -6.73
CA ILE A 167 -3.24 8.75 -8.05
C ILE A 167 -4.51 8.22 -8.71
N HIS A 168 -4.95 8.85 -9.80
CA HIS A 168 -6.00 8.29 -10.64
C HIS A 168 -5.47 7.11 -11.45
N ILE A 169 -6.06 5.93 -11.24
CA ILE A 169 -5.74 4.72 -11.99
C ILE A 169 -6.81 4.52 -13.05
N ARG A 170 -6.48 4.84 -14.30
CA ARG A 170 -7.39 4.57 -15.42
C ARG A 170 -7.69 3.08 -15.53
N ARG A 171 -8.90 2.73 -15.99
CA ARG A 171 -9.29 1.32 -16.15
C ARG A 171 -8.36 0.50 -17.03
N ASP A 172 -7.82 1.07 -18.11
CA ASP A 172 -6.87 0.36 -18.98
C ASP A 172 -5.57 0.01 -18.25
N VAL A 173 -5.13 0.90 -17.35
CA VAL A 173 -3.97 0.69 -16.47
C VAL A 173 -4.29 -0.37 -15.40
N ALA A 174 -5.44 -0.28 -14.74
CA ALA A 174 -5.88 -1.25 -13.74
C ALA A 174 -5.93 -2.68 -14.31
N VAL A 175 -6.43 -2.85 -15.55
CA VAL A 175 -6.44 -4.16 -16.23
C VAL A 175 -5.02 -4.68 -16.52
N GLN A 176 -4.08 -3.80 -16.86
CA GLN A 176 -2.68 -4.20 -17.07
C GLN A 176 -2.05 -4.65 -15.75
N TRP A 177 -2.24 -3.89 -14.68
CA TRP A 177 -1.77 -4.25 -13.35
C TRP A 177 -2.33 -5.58 -12.90
N GLN A 178 -3.65 -5.78 -13.02
CA GLN A 178 -4.30 -7.05 -12.64
C GLN A 178 -3.67 -8.25 -13.35
N LYS A 179 -3.34 -8.13 -14.65
CA LYS A 179 -2.67 -9.20 -15.40
C LYS A 179 -1.27 -9.49 -14.87
N ILE A 180 -0.48 -8.46 -14.60
CA ILE A 180 0.88 -8.59 -14.06
C ILE A 180 0.82 -9.26 -12.68
N LEU A 181 -0.06 -8.78 -11.80
CA LEU A 181 -0.22 -9.31 -10.45
C LEU A 181 -0.70 -10.77 -10.46
N HIS A 182 -1.66 -11.11 -11.33
CA HIS A 182 -2.12 -12.48 -11.49
C HIS A 182 -1.00 -13.41 -11.97
N GLU A 183 -0.20 -12.98 -12.95
CA GLU A 183 0.94 -13.75 -13.44
C GLU A 183 1.95 -14.02 -12.32
N LEU A 184 2.23 -13.03 -11.46
CA LEU A 184 3.15 -13.21 -10.33
C LEU A 184 2.63 -14.21 -9.30
N ILE A 185 1.34 -14.17 -8.98
CA ILE A 185 0.71 -15.13 -8.08
C ILE A 185 0.85 -16.55 -8.63
N GLU A 186 0.56 -16.73 -9.93
CA GLU A 186 0.64 -18.05 -10.59
C GLU A 186 2.07 -18.61 -10.63
N ILE A 187 3.06 -17.76 -10.92
CA ILE A 187 4.48 -18.17 -10.90
C ILE A 187 4.87 -18.60 -9.48
N ALA A 188 4.58 -17.79 -8.47
CA ALA A 188 4.93 -18.08 -7.09
C ALA A 188 4.33 -19.41 -6.60
N HIS A 189 3.03 -19.64 -6.85
CA HIS A 189 2.35 -20.88 -6.44
C HIS A 189 2.81 -22.10 -7.24
N SER A 190 3.17 -21.93 -8.51
CA SER A 190 3.70 -23.02 -9.33
C SER A 190 5.08 -23.47 -8.87
N ASN A 191 5.95 -22.52 -8.49
CA ASN A 191 7.26 -22.83 -7.96
C ASN A 191 7.18 -23.52 -6.59
N GLU A 192 6.30 -23.05 -5.70
CA GLU A 192 6.07 -23.71 -4.40
C GLU A 192 5.65 -25.18 -4.58
N ARG A 193 4.68 -25.45 -5.46
CA ARG A 193 4.25 -26.82 -5.77
C ARG A 193 5.40 -27.70 -6.27
N TYR A 194 6.19 -27.19 -7.21
CA TYR A 194 7.37 -27.90 -7.71
C TYR A 194 8.38 -28.24 -6.60
N TRP A 195 8.65 -27.29 -5.70
CA TRP A 195 9.55 -27.52 -4.57
C TRP A 195 9.00 -28.54 -3.57
N ILE A 196 7.70 -28.53 -3.29
CA ILE A 196 7.06 -29.52 -2.43
C ILE A 196 7.11 -30.91 -3.06
N GLU A 197 6.86 -31.04 -4.36
CA GLU A 197 6.87 -32.33 -5.07
C GLU A 197 8.28 -32.92 -5.18
N LYS A 198 9.31 -32.08 -5.37
CA LYS A 198 10.70 -32.53 -5.49
C LYS A 198 11.33 -32.98 -4.17
N ASN A 199 10.81 -32.51 -3.04
CA ASN A 199 11.33 -32.80 -1.70
C ASN A 199 10.44 -33.78 -0.90
N LYS A 200 9.49 -34.44 -1.57
CA LYS A 200 8.76 -35.61 -1.07
C LYS A 200 9.44 -36.90 -1.50
#